data_AF-A0A7W1B7H5-F1
#
_entry.id   AF-A0A7W1B7H5-F1
#
_cell.length_a   1.000
_cell.length_b   1.000
_cell.length_c   1.000
_cell.angle_alpha   90.00
_cell.angle_beta   90.00
_cell.angle_gamma   90.00
#
_symmetry.space_group_name_H-M   'P 1'
#
loop_
_entity.id
_entity.type
_entity.pdbx_description
1 polymer ?
#
loop_
_entity_poly.entity_id
_entity_poly.type
_entity_poly.pdbx_seq_one_letter_code
_entity_poly.pdbx_strand_id
1 'polypeptide(L)'
;VPASPRAAIELPNRRSQPRLETFSERDRLDSPVRGQEPIARPAAGSQPPTKHHPDGSGVIDLPFEFELESPPQRPSADSISAAVEAITLPDEHELELEPIDDRVEDSGLRSFDDLTSEPRRHKGDVPPMPSPAEMARKRPPTPPALADIAEPPDDAGDFGTTSPLRVLFRLMTARATGLLVVFVGGIKKEIYVRDGQPEYVSSNVASELFGNYLVSKGVLSDGELAMALAMMPHYGGKLGDTLVGLGLLKPLEVFRHLTRQVRTKIIDVCTWNKGQFGWYAGRENPREAFPLDFNAFEILGAGAMAVADDVIESWIAKNGSLRLRVARARRVGPERFEVKGLVEMCEVLDGRRSIGDLVELHQERLDRLRTARMLNLLEACDLARPA
;
A
#
# COMPACT_ATOMS: atom_id res chain seq x y z
N VAL A 1 -68.07 -0.13 -15.04
CA VAL A 1 -69.06 0.92 -15.40
C VAL A 1 -69.35 1.72 -14.13
N PRO A 2 -69.48 3.05 -14.17
CA PRO A 2 -69.28 4.01 -15.27
C PRO A 2 -67.89 4.68 -15.21
N ALA A 3 -67.48 5.63 -16.07
CA ALA A 3 -67.70 5.85 -17.51
C ALA A 3 -66.63 6.85 -18.03
N SER A 4 -66.37 6.89 -19.35
CA SER A 4 -65.41 7.82 -19.99
C SER A 4 -66.12 8.83 -20.91
N PRO A 5 -65.46 9.95 -21.24
CA PRO A 5 -65.06 10.24 -22.63
C PRO A 5 -63.51 10.39 -22.74
N ARG A 6 -62.79 10.05 -23.83
CA ARG A 6 -62.82 10.51 -25.25
C ARG A 6 -62.52 12.01 -25.42
N ALA A 7 -61.62 12.47 -26.30
CA ALA A 7 -60.72 11.81 -27.29
C ALA A 7 -59.40 12.63 -27.42
N ALA A 8 -58.22 12.05 -27.71
CA ALA A 8 -57.58 11.86 -29.04
C ALA A 8 -57.50 13.14 -29.92
N ILE A 9 -56.43 13.43 -30.69
CA ILE A 9 -55.31 12.60 -31.21
C ILE A 9 -53.93 13.28 -30.90
N GLU A 10 -52.77 13.29 -31.60
CA GLU A 10 -52.21 12.82 -32.91
C GLU A 10 -50.71 12.35 -32.74
N LEU A 11 -50.01 12.01 -33.84
CA LEU A 11 -48.55 11.74 -34.00
C LEU A 11 -48.14 12.21 -35.43
N PRO A 12 -46.88 12.59 -35.78
CA PRO A 12 -45.66 11.73 -35.73
C PRO A 12 -44.35 12.56 -35.45
N ASN A 13 -43.08 12.19 -35.73
CA ASN A 13 -42.47 11.12 -36.56
C ASN A 13 -41.04 10.70 -36.12
N ARG A 14 -40.50 9.66 -36.77
CA ARG A 14 -39.25 8.91 -36.50
C ARG A 14 -37.98 9.51 -37.12
N ARG A 15 -36.81 9.10 -36.57
CA ARG A 15 -35.55 8.59 -37.23
C ARG A 15 -34.34 8.81 -36.29
N SER A 16 -33.31 7.96 -36.17
CA SER A 16 -33.03 6.58 -36.65
C SER A 16 -31.99 5.91 -35.74
N GLN A 17 -31.99 4.58 -35.64
CA GLN A 17 -30.84 3.77 -35.19
C GLN A 17 -30.39 2.84 -36.33
N PRO A 18 -29.08 2.60 -36.53
CA PRO A 18 -28.60 1.50 -37.37
C PRO A 18 -28.69 0.15 -36.62
N ARG A 19 -28.73 -0.95 -37.37
CA ARG A 19 -28.87 -2.33 -36.86
C ARG A 19 -27.52 -3.02 -36.65
N LEU A 20 -27.52 -4.07 -35.81
CA LEU A 20 -26.57 -5.17 -35.95
C LEU A 20 -26.98 -6.05 -37.15
N GLU A 21 -26.00 -6.61 -37.86
CA GLU A 21 -26.21 -7.72 -38.79
C GLU A 21 -25.47 -8.97 -38.31
N THR A 22 -26.11 -10.12 -38.47
CA THR A 22 -25.58 -11.45 -38.15
C THR A 22 -25.30 -12.21 -39.44
N PHE A 23 -24.15 -12.87 -39.55
CA PHE A 23 -23.88 -13.82 -40.64
C PHE A 23 -23.48 -15.20 -40.10
N SER A 24 -23.80 -16.22 -40.89
CA SER A 24 -23.73 -17.65 -40.53
C SER A 24 -22.63 -18.38 -41.30
N GLU A 25 -22.19 -19.52 -40.76
CA GLU A 25 -21.33 -20.49 -41.47
C GLU A 25 -21.97 -20.98 -42.78
N ARG A 26 -21.17 -21.22 -43.83
CA ARG A 26 -20.83 -22.58 -44.35
C ARG A 26 -19.95 -22.55 -45.62
N ASP A 27 -19.52 -23.76 -46.01
CA ASP A 27 -18.69 -24.20 -47.15
C ASP A 27 -17.22 -23.70 -47.14
N ARG A 28 -16.15 -24.51 -47.24
CA ARG A 28 -15.79 -25.88 -47.72
C ARG A 28 -15.11 -25.92 -49.11
N LEU A 29 -13.93 -26.56 -49.12
CA LEU A 29 -13.09 -26.94 -50.29
C LEU A 29 -12.46 -25.74 -51.04
N ASP A 30 -11.29 -25.84 -51.69
CA ASP A 30 -10.40 -27.00 -51.92
C ASP A 30 -8.90 -26.57 -51.88
N SER A 31 -7.96 -27.52 -52.02
CA SER A 31 -6.49 -27.28 -52.11
C SER A 31 -5.96 -27.46 -53.55
N PRO A 32 -4.77 -26.93 -53.92
CA PRO A 32 -3.59 -27.84 -53.98
C PRO A 32 -2.16 -27.21 -53.90
N VAL A 33 -1.31 -27.80 -53.03
CA VAL A 33 0.02 -28.44 -53.32
C VAL A 33 1.23 -27.65 -53.93
N ARG A 34 2.45 -28.00 -53.42
CA ARG A 34 3.86 -27.72 -53.84
C ARG A 34 4.47 -26.35 -53.44
N GLY A 35 5.73 -26.26 -52.97
CA GLY A 35 6.79 -27.26 -52.64
C GLY A 35 7.67 -26.76 -51.46
N GLN A 36 8.33 -27.60 -50.65
CA GLN A 36 9.66 -28.25 -50.86
C GLN A 36 10.83 -27.24 -51.05
N GLU A 37 11.97 -27.28 -50.35
CA GLU A 37 12.55 -28.26 -49.36
C GLU A 37 13.51 -27.59 -48.32
N PRO A 38 14.11 -28.30 -47.32
CA PRO A 38 14.59 -27.72 -46.04
C PRO A 38 16.12 -27.66 -45.82
N ILE A 39 16.55 -27.21 -44.63
CA ILE A 39 17.90 -27.38 -44.05
C ILE A 39 17.81 -28.05 -42.66
N ALA A 40 18.85 -28.79 -42.27
CA ALA A 40 18.78 -29.92 -41.33
C ALA A 40 19.17 -29.66 -39.85
N ARG A 41 18.83 -30.63 -39.00
CA ARG A 41 19.45 -30.90 -37.68
C ARG A 41 20.54 -31.98 -37.82
N PRO A 42 21.61 -31.97 -37.00
CA PRO A 42 22.42 -33.15 -36.67
C PRO A 42 22.06 -33.72 -35.28
N ALA A 43 22.49 -34.95 -34.98
CA ALA A 43 22.35 -35.58 -33.66
C ALA A 43 23.49 -36.58 -33.34
N ALA A 44 23.87 -36.64 -32.05
CA ALA A 44 24.55 -37.71 -31.29
C ALA A 44 25.73 -38.52 -31.88
N GLY A 45 26.81 -38.68 -31.09
CA GLY A 45 27.70 -39.85 -31.26
C GLY A 45 29.07 -39.86 -30.54
N SER A 46 29.28 -40.90 -29.70
CA SER A 46 30.56 -41.58 -29.36
C SER A 46 31.57 -41.04 -28.31
N GLN A 47 32.35 -41.99 -27.78
CA GLN A 47 33.32 -42.02 -26.64
C GLN A 47 34.29 -43.22 -26.87
N PRO A 48 35.27 -43.59 -26.00
CA PRO A 48 35.82 -42.93 -24.81
C PRO A 48 37.28 -42.42 -25.07
N PRO A 49 38.44 -43.02 -24.70
CA PRO A 49 38.81 -44.21 -23.89
C PRO A 49 39.32 -43.83 -22.46
N THR A 50 40.07 -44.71 -21.78
CA THR A 50 40.59 -44.55 -20.38
C THR A 50 41.99 -45.17 -20.16
N LYS A 51 42.74 -44.74 -19.12
CA LYS A 51 43.84 -45.51 -18.48
C LYS A 51 44.12 -45.14 -17.00
N HIS A 52 43.94 -46.14 -16.12
CA HIS A 52 44.64 -46.52 -14.87
C HIS A 52 44.99 -45.57 -13.68
N HIS A 53 44.66 -46.12 -12.49
CA HIS A 53 45.19 -45.95 -11.12
C HIS A 53 46.71 -46.25 -10.95
N PRO A 54 47.37 -46.09 -9.76
CA PRO A 54 46.85 -46.02 -8.37
C PRO A 54 47.35 -44.75 -7.59
N ASP A 55 47.30 -44.60 -6.26
CA ASP A 55 46.93 -45.49 -5.13
C ASP A 55 46.26 -44.69 -3.97
N GLY A 56 45.71 -45.36 -2.96
CA GLY A 56 44.74 -44.74 -2.03
C GLY A 56 45.20 -44.45 -0.58
N SER A 57 44.60 -43.42 0.01
CA SER A 57 44.35 -43.29 1.45
C SER A 57 43.11 -42.42 1.69
N GLY A 58 42.17 -42.84 2.54
CA GLY A 58 40.85 -42.20 2.65
C GLY A 58 40.70 -41.21 3.81
N VAL A 59 40.11 -40.06 3.51
CA VAL A 59 39.31 -39.23 4.44
C VAL A 59 38.02 -38.86 3.69
N ILE A 60 36.87 -38.87 4.38
CA ILE A 60 35.60 -38.41 3.81
C ILE A 60 35.38 -36.98 4.24
N ASP A 61 35.51 -36.04 3.31
CA ASP A 61 34.98 -34.68 3.43
C ASP A 61 34.08 -34.39 2.23
N LEU A 62 32.89 -33.86 2.50
CA LEU A 62 31.97 -33.34 1.50
C LEU A 62 31.86 -31.80 1.67
N PRO A 63 31.85 -31.04 0.57
CA PRO A 63 31.94 -29.58 0.66
C PRO A 63 30.62 -28.96 1.15
N PHE A 64 30.72 -28.14 2.20
CA PHE A 64 29.72 -27.16 2.58
C PHE A 64 30.43 -25.87 2.97
N GLU A 65 30.76 -25.05 1.98
CA GLU A 65 31.16 -23.66 2.23
C GLU A 65 29.92 -22.89 2.69
N PHE A 66 29.87 -22.60 3.99
CA PHE A 66 28.86 -21.74 4.57
C PHE A 66 29.25 -20.28 4.29
N GLU A 67 28.63 -19.64 3.31
CA GLU A 67 28.69 -18.18 3.20
C GLU A 67 28.05 -17.59 4.46
N LEU A 68 28.89 -17.07 5.36
CA LEU A 68 28.45 -16.40 6.57
C LEU A 68 27.78 -15.09 6.19
N GLU A 69 26.45 -15.05 6.30
CA GLU A 69 25.67 -13.81 6.15
C GLU A 69 26.31 -12.70 7.00
N SER A 70 26.69 -11.60 6.34
CA SER A 70 27.23 -10.45 7.04
C SER A 70 26.17 -9.87 7.98
N PRO A 71 26.51 -9.56 9.24
CA PRO A 71 25.53 -9.00 10.17
C PRO A 71 24.97 -7.68 9.62
N PRO A 72 23.67 -7.39 9.79
CA PRO A 72 23.03 -6.24 9.17
C PRO A 72 23.75 -4.95 9.56
N GLN A 73 24.24 -4.22 8.55
CA GLN A 73 24.96 -2.97 8.75
C GLN A 73 24.04 -1.98 9.47
N ARG A 74 24.52 -1.39 10.57
CA ARG A 74 23.81 -0.30 11.23
C ARG A 74 23.78 0.89 10.25
N PRO A 75 22.62 1.54 10.00
CA PRO A 75 22.55 2.67 9.09
C PRO A 75 23.50 3.79 9.56
N SER A 76 24.20 4.43 8.61
CA SER A 76 25.09 5.55 8.95
C SER A 76 24.27 6.78 9.37
N ALA A 77 24.94 7.76 9.98
CA ALA A 77 24.30 9.05 10.28
C ALA A 77 23.77 9.75 9.01
N ASP A 78 24.40 9.52 7.87
CA ASP A 78 24.03 10.09 6.57
C ASP A 78 22.79 9.39 6.00
N SER A 79 22.73 8.05 6.08
CA SER A 79 21.50 7.28 5.75
C SER A 79 20.31 7.72 6.61
N ILE A 80 20.60 8.13 7.85
CA ILE A 80 19.63 8.66 8.81
C ILE A 80 19.14 10.05 8.42
N SER A 81 20.00 10.95 7.94
CA SER A 81 19.61 12.31 7.53
C SER A 81 18.73 12.29 6.28
N ALA A 82 19.02 11.41 5.32
CA ALA A 82 18.18 11.24 4.13
C ALA A 82 16.77 10.72 4.49
N ALA A 83 16.65 9.78 5.44
CA ALA A 83 15.39 9.12 5.82
C ALA A 83 14.27 10.07 6.32
N VAL A 84 14.58 11.36 6.49
CA VAL A 84 13.69 12.39 7.02
C VAL A 84 13.14 13.32 5.93
N GLU A 85 13.73 13.31 4.73
CA GLU A 85 13.46 14.19 3.58
C GLU A 85 11.97 14.20 3.13
N ALA A 86 11.20 13.15 3.41
CA ALA A 86 9.95 12.80 2.73
C ALA A 86 8.68 13.62 3.08
N ILE A 87 8.73 14.58 4.02
CA ILE A 87 7.53 15.23 4.61
C ILE A 87 7.43 16.74 4.34
N THR A 88 7.50 17.14 3.08
CA THR A 88 7.17 18.50 2.59
C THR A 88 5.68 18.67 2.24
N LEU A 89 5.22 19.93 2.18
CA LEU A 89 3.96 20.35 1.55
C LEU A 89 4.25 20.84 0.11
N PRO A 90 3.24 20.94 -0.79
CA PRO A 90 3.43 21.52 -2.13
C PRO A 90 3.70 23.04 -2.08
N ASP A 91 4.23 23.58 -3.18
CA ASP A 91 4.76 24.95 -3.27
C ASP A 91 3.75 26.05 -2.90
N GLU A 92 4.23 27.05 -2.14
CA GLU A 92 3.50 28.29 -1.89
C GLU A 92 3.85 29.31 -2.99
N HIS A 93 2.84 29.80 -3.71
CA HIS A 93 3.00 30.95 -4.60
C HIS A 93 3.08 32.26 -3.81
N GLU A 94 3.86 33.20 -4.33
CA GLU A 94 4.28 34.44 -3.69
C GLU A 94 3.13 35.30 -3.15
N LEU A 95 3.27 35.77 -1.91
CA LEU A 95 2.58 36.96 -1.39
C LEU A 95 3.60 37.82 -0.62
N GLU A 96 3.60 39.11 -0.91
CA GLU A 96 4.62 40.07 -0.45
C GLU A 96 4.45 40.44 1.03
N LEU A 97 5.56 40.71 1.72
CA LEU A 97 5.60 41.20 3.10
C LEU A 97 6.10 42.65 3.13
N GLU A 98 5.28 43.58 3.64
CA GLU A 98 5.76 44.90 4.04
C GLU A 98 6.41 44.86 5.44
N PRO A 99 7.45 45.69 5.69
CA PRO A 99 8.20 45.67 6.95
C PRO A 99 7.49 46.41 8.10
N ILE A 100 7.81 46.02 9.34
CA ILE A 100 7.41 46.71 10.57
C ILE A 100 8.67 47.17 11.33
N ASP A 101 8.61 48.36 11.93
CA ASP A 101 9.74 49.16 12.43
C ASP A 101 10.35 48.66 13.76
N ASP A 102 11.63 48.97 13.98
CA ASP A 102 12.41 48.66 15.19
C ASP A 102 12.15 49.66 16.34
N ARG A 103 12.28 49.22 17.60
CA ARG A 103 12.91 49.96 18.73
C ARG A 103 12.99 49.20 20.08
N VAL A 104 14.22 49.07 20.60
CA VAL A 104 14.78 49.36 21.98
C VAL A 104 13.79 49.60 23.15
N GLU A 105 14.03 49.29 24.44
CA GLU A 105 15.22 49.25 25.35
C GLU A 105 15.07 48.10 26.40
N ASP A 106 16.07 47.35 26.87
CA ASP A 106 17.24 47.58 27.76
C ASP A 106 16.97 47.60 29.31
N SER A 107 18.01 47.27 30.09
CA SER A 107 18.11 47.09 31.56
C SER A 107 17.59 45.74 32.13
N GLY A 108 18.22 45.12 33.14
CA GLY A 108 19.48 45.46 33.82
C GLY A 108 19.98 44.36 34.77
N LEU A 109 21.28 44.38 35.13
CA LEU A 109 21.96 43.31 35.88
C LEU A 109 21.48 43.14 37.34
N ARG A 110 21.44 41.88 37.82
CA ARG A 110 22.01 41.48 39.13
C ARG A 110 22.69 40.11 39.04
N SER A 111 23.75 39.93 39.84
CA SER A 111 24.53 38.69 39.98
C SER A 111 24.41 38.16 41.41
N PHE A 112 24.50 36.84 41.60
CA PHE A 112 25.27 36.24 42.71
C PHE A 112 25.60 34.76 42.45
N ASP A 113 26.82 34.37 42.85
CA ASP A 113 27.36 32.99 43.00
C ASP A 113 26.56 32.15 44.03
N ASP A 114 26.70 30.82 44.18
CA ASP A 114 27.29 29.69 43.42
C ASP A 114 26.71 28.38 44.04
N LEU A 115 26.74 27.24 43.34
CA LEU A 115 27.07 25.90 43.87
C LEU A 115 26.86 24.78 42.83
N THR A 116 27.89 24.60 42.00
CA THR A 116 28.34 23.32 41.38
C THR A 116 27.43 22.08 41.42
N SER A 117 26.89 21.67 40.26
CA SER A 117 26.96 20.26 39.76
C SER A 117 26.39 20.12 38.34
N GLU A 118 27.23 19.68 37.38
CA GLU A 118 26.80 19.34 36.01
C GLU A 118 26.48 17.84 35.88
N PRO A 119 25.70 17.42 34.86
CA PRO A 119 26.38 17.05 33.61
C PRO A 119 25.95 17.88 32.40
N ARG A 120 26.92 18.11 31.50
CA ARG A 120 26.85 19.07 30.39
C ARG A 120 25.78 18.72 29.36
N ARG A 121 24.87 19.67 29.11
CA ARG A 121 24.15 19.79 27.84
C ARG A 121 24.88 20.81 26.97
N HIS A 122 25.17 20.48 25.71
CA HIS A 122 25.66 21.48 24.76
C HIS A 122 24.57 22.52 24.48
N LYS A 123 24.78 23.77 24.89
CA LYS A 123 24.03 24.92 24.39
C LYS A 123 24.59 25.34 23.03
N GLY A 124 24.09 24.74 21.97
CA GLY A 124 23.83 25.47 20.72
C GLY A 124 22.41 26.05 20.79
N ASP A 125 22.11 27.03 19.95
CA ASP A 125 20.86 27.80 20.05
C ASP A 125 19.61 26.91 19.90
N VAL A 126 18.81 26.86 20.97
CA VAL A 126 17.42 26.43 20.93
C VAL A 126 16.58 27.69 20.71
N PRO A 127 15.88 27.83 19.58
CA PRO A 127 15.04 29.00 19.32
C PRO A 127 13.99 29.19 20.43
N PRO A 128 13.58 30.44 20.75
CA PRO A 128 12.63 30.70 21.81
C PRO A 128 11.29 30.02 21.52
N MET A 129 10.78 29.28 22.51
CA MET A 129 9.48 28.60 22.43
C MET A 129 8.37 29.59 22.06
N PRO A 130 7.51 29.30 21.06
CA PRO A 130 6.34 30.14 20.80
C PRO A 130 5.40 30.15 22.01
N SER A 131 4.69 31.26 22.21
CA SER A 131 3.87 31.45 23.41
C SER A 131 2.65 30.50 23.44
N PRO A 132 2.08 30.23 24.63
CA PRO A 132 0.82 29.49 24.74
C PRO A 132 -0.34 30.09 23.92
N ALA A 133 -0.32 31.41 23.68
CA ALA A 133 -1.32 32.09 22.87
C ALA A 133 -1.15 31.83 21.36
N GLU A 134 0.06 31.52 20.89
CA GLU A 134 0.35 31.18 19.50
C GLU A 134 0.11 29.69 19.23
N MET A 135 0.53 28.82 20.15
CA MET A 135 0.24 27.38 20.10
C MET A 135 -1.27 27.10 20.06
N ALA A 136 -2.08 27.86 20.80
CA ALA A 136 -3.53 27.71 20.83
C ALA A 136 -4.30 28.30 19.61
N ARG A 137 -3.61 28.93 18.64
CA ARG A 137 -4.27 29.66 17.52
C ARG A 137 -4.19 28.98 16.16
N LYS A 138 -3.27 28.04 15.92
CA LYS A 138 -3.25 27.29 14.66
C LYS A 138 -4.39 26.24 14.67
N ARG A 139 -5.32 26.37 13.72
CA ARG A 139 -6.26 25.28 13.36
C ARG A 139 -5.44 24.03 12.98
N PRO A 140 -5.99 22.80 13.14
CA PRO A 140 -5.33 21.60 12.63
C PRO A 140 -5.01 21.79 11.14
N PRO A 141 -3.83 21.35 10.67
CA PRO A 141 -3.39 21.62 9.30
C PRO A 141 -4.40 21.06 8.30
N THR A 142 -4.80 21.90 7.34
CA THR A 142 -5.64 21.48 6.22
C THR A 142 -4.96 20.31 5.52
N PRO A 143 -5.66 19.19 5.25
CA PRO A 143 -5.07 18.08 4.51
C PRO A 143 -4.53 18.54 3.15
N PRO A 144 -3.40 17.97 2.68
CA PRO A 144 -2.82 18.36 1.41
C PRO A 144 -3.80 18.06 0.27
N ALA A 145 -3.92 19.01 -0.66
CA ALA A 145 -4.61 18.76 -1.91
C ALA A 145 -3.83 17.69 -2.69
N LEU A 146 -4.43 16.51 -2.84
CA LEU A 146 -3.90 15.44 -3.67
C LEU A 146 -4.14 15.81 -5.13
N ALA A 147 -3.10 15.77 -5.96
CA ALA A 147 -3.13 16.33 -7.31
C ALA A 147 -4.20 15.65 -8.18
N ASP A 148 -4.93 16.44 -8.97
CA ASP A 148 -5.89 15.88 -9.92
C ASP A 148 -5.17 15.52 -11.21
N ILE A 149 -5.15 14.21 -11.50
CA ILE A 149 -4.49 13.63 -12.66
C ILE A 149 -5.42 13.79 -13.85
N ALA A 150 -5.02 14.63 -14.80
CA ALA A 150 -5.77 14.89 -16.03
C ALA A 150 -5.60 13.79 -17.10
N GLU A 151 -4.59 12.93 -16.91
CA GLU A 151 -4.31 11.76 -17.76
C GLU A 151 -5.32 10.64 -17.44
N PRO A 152 -5.76 9.83 -18.43
CA PRO A 152 -6.56 8.64 -18.15
C PRO A 152 -5.70 7.53 -17.50
N PRO A 153 -6.23 6.77 -16.53
CA PRO A 153 -5.54 5.61 -15.95
C PRO A 153 -5.45 4.42 -16.92
N ASP A 154 -4.41 3.60 -16.77
CA ASP A 154 -4.15 2.37 -17.55
C ASP A 154 -5.08 1.20 -17.15
N ASP A 155 -5.44 1.10 -15.86
CA ASP A 155 -6.45 0.19 -15.32
C ASP A 155 -7.31 0.95 -14.31
N ALA A 156 -8.63 0.79 -14.36
CA ALA A 156 -9.57 1.50 -13.49
C ALA A 156 -10.84 0.68 -13.27
N GLY A 157 -11.47 0.89 -12.11
CA GLY A 157 -12.70 0.18 -11.76
C GLY A 157 -13.26 0.54 -10.39
N ASP A 158 -14.32 -0.17 -10.00
CA ASP A 158 -15.05 0.03 -8.75
C ASP A 158 -14.82 -1.13 -7.77
N PHE A 159 -14.62 -0.81 -6.49
CA PHE A 159 -14.31 -1.77 -5.42
C PHE A 159 -15.46 -2.70 -5.05
N GLY A 160 -16.70 -2.38 -5.42
CA GLY A 160 -17.84 -3.28 -5.36
C GLY A 160 -17.79 -4.42 -6.40
N THR A 161 -16.91 -4.29 -7.40
CA THR A 161 -16.66 -5.29 -8.46
C THR A 161 -15.31 -6.00 -8.27
N THR A 162 -14.23 -5.24 -8.05
CA THR A 162 -12.87 -5.77 -7.86
C THR A 162 -12.34 -5.30 -6.51
N SER A 163 -12.22 -6.19 -5.53
CA SER A 163 -11.80 -5.81 -4.16
C SER A 163 -10.40 -5.16 -4.14
N PRO A 164 -10.13 -4.22 -3.21
CA PRO A 164 -8.81 -3.61 -3.07
C PRO A 164 -7.69 -4.63 -2.86
N LEU A 165 -7.97 -5.72 -2.11
CA LEU A 165 -7.09 -6.89 -1.96
C LEU A 165 -6.64 -7.46 -3.31
N ARG A 166 -7.57 -7.64 -4.25
CA ARG A 166 -7.28 -8.16 -5.60
C ARG A 166 -6.54 -7.13 -6.46
N VAL A 167 -6.85 -5.83 -6.34
CA VAL A 167 -6.09 -4.78 -7.04
C VAL A 167 -4.62 -4.78 -6.58
N LEU A 168 -4.40 -4.69 -5.27
CA LEU A 168 -3.06 -4.67 -4.67
C LEU A 168 -2.28 -5.97 -4.92
N PHE A 169 -2.91 -7.15 -4.80
CA PHE A 169 -2.26 -8.43 -5.10
C PHE A 169 -1.83 -8.56 -6.57
N ARG A 170 -2.61 -8.04 -7.53
CA ARG A 170 -2.20 -7.98 -8.95
C ARG A 170 -0.94 -7.13 -9.11
N LEU A 171 -0.88 -5.95 -8.50
CA LEU A 171 0.29 -5.07 -8.57
C LEU A 171 1.54 -5.72 -7.95
N MET A 172 1.40 -6.31 -6.75
CA MET A 172 2.46 -7.03 -6.05
C MET A 172 3.00 -8.20 -6.87
N THR A 173 2.13 -9.06 -7.41
CA THR A 173 2.55 -10.25 -8.17
C THR A 173 2.91 -10.01 -9.63
N ALA A 174 2.64 -8.80 -10.14
CA ALA A 174 3.14 -8.31 -11.42
C ALA A 174 4.45 -7.52 -11.29
N ARG A 175 4.95 -7.25 -10.07
CA ARG A 175 6.08 -6.35 -9.81
C ARG A 175 5.88 -4.95 -10.41
N ALA A 176 4.64 -4.46 -10.33
CA ALA A 176 4.25 -3.20 -10.95
C ALA A 176 4.97 -1.99 -10.29
N THR A 177 5.30 -0.99 -11.11
CA THR A 177 5.82 0.31 -10.65
C THR A 177 4.95 1.42 -11.21
N GLY A 178 4.56 2.38 -10.38
CA GLY A 178 3.59 3.43 -10.72
C GLY A 178 2.75 3.89 -9.53
N LEU A 179 1.67 4.62 -9.82
CA LEU A 179 0.75 5.19 -8.83
C LEU A 179 -0.62 4.52 -8.89
N LEU A 180 -1.09 4.00 -7.76
CA LEU A 180 -2.49 3.62 -7.53
C LEU A 180 -3.22 4.75 -6.79
N VAL A 181 -4.10 5.47 -7.49
CA VAL A 181 -5.05 6.40 -6.85
C VAL A 181 -6.30 5.63 -6.47
N VAL A 182 -6.79 5.83 -5.24
CA VAL A 182 -8.04 5.24 -4.74
C VAL A 182 -8.92 6.32 -4.11
N PHE A 183 -10.24 6.26 -4.33
CA PHE A 183 -11.16 7.19 -3.69
C PHE A 183 -12.49 6.55 -3.27
N VAL A 184 -13.05 7.02 -2.15
CA VAL A 184 -14.40 6.64 -1.68
C VAL A 184 -15.08 7.84 -1.01
N GLY A 185 -16.21 8.28 -1.55
CA GLY A 185 -16.88 9.50 -1.10
C GLY A 185 -15.97 10.72 -1.23
N GLY A 186 -15.64 11.36 -0.11
CA GLY A 186 -14.68 12.47 -0.05
C GLY A 186 -13.23 12.07 0.29
N ILE A 187 -12.96 10.78 0.52
CA ILE A 187 -11.60 10.29 0.84
C ILE A 187 -10.88 9.97 -0.47
N LYS A 188 -9.68 10.51 -0.66
CA LYS A 188 -8.75 10.24 -1.78
C LYS A 188 -7.39 9.86 -1.17
N LYS A 189 -6.76 8.81 -1.72
CA LYS A 189 -5.42 8.36 -1.32
C LYS A 189 -4.59 8.05 -2.56
N GLU A 190 -3.29 8.33 -2.48
CA GLU A 190 -2.31 8.05 -3.53
C GLU A 190 -1.30 7.04 -2.98
N ILE A 191 -1.26 5.83 -3.54
CA ILE A 191 -0.36 4.74 -3.14
C ILE A 191 0.68 4.57 -4.25
N TYR A 192 1.90 5.02 -4.00
CA TYR A 192 3.03 4.84 -4.91
C TYR A 192 3.65 3.46 -4.68
N VAL A 193 3.94 2.74 -5.78
CA VAL A 193 4.36 1.34 -5.77
C VAL A 193 5.62 1.19 -6.65
N ARG A 194 6.61 0.40 -6.20
CA ARG A 194 7.85 0.09 -6.93
C ARG A 194 8.20 -1.39 -6.77
N ASP A 195 8.47 -2.10 -7.86
CA ASP A 195 8.67 -3.57 -7.88
C ASP A 195 7.55 -4.35 -7.15
N GLY A 196 6.32 -3.82 -7.23
CA GLY A 196 5.14 -4.34 -6.53
C GLY A 196 5.05 -3.99 -5.04
N GLN A 197 6.05 -3.34 -4.44
CA GLN A 197 6.03 -2.91 -3.03
C GLN A 197 5.50 -1.47 -2.88
N PRO A 198 4.56 -1.19 -1.96
CA PRO A 198 4.15 0.18 -1.64
C PRO A 198 5.27 0.98 -0.95
N GLU A 199 5.74 2.06 -1.59
CA GLU A 199 6.84 2.90 -1.07
C GLU A 199 6.35 4.15 -0.32
N TYR A 200 5.21 4.71 -0.70
CA TYR A 200 4.64 5.90 -0.07
C TYR A 200 3.13 5.95 -0.20
N VAL A 201 2.44 6.51 0.80
CA VAL A 201 0.98 6.73 0.74
C VAL A 201 0.59 8.12 1.23
N SER A 202 0.13 8.95 0.29
CA SER A 202 -0.50 10.24 0.57
C SER A 202 -2.00 10.07 0.79
N SER A 203 -2.62 10.98 1.55
CA SER A 203 -4.03 10.92 1.94
C SER A 203 -4.57 12.31 2.26
N ASN A 204 -5.82 12.58 1.87
CA ASN A 204 -6.53 13.80 2.23
C ASN A 204 -7.25 13.72 3.60
N VAL A 205 -7.03 12.65 4.37
CA VAL A 205 -7.65 12.46 5.70
C VAL A 205 -6.79 13.11 6.78
N ALA A 206 -7.35 14.09 7.51
CA ALA A 206 -6.61 14.87 8.52
C ALA A 206 -5.96 14.01 9.63
N SER A 207 -6.62 12.94 10.10
CA SER A 207 -6.08 12.02 11.11
C SER A 207 -4.97 11.09 10.58
N GLU A 208 -4.78 11.01 9.26
CA GLU A 208 -3.71 10.25 8.61
C GLU A 208 -2.47 11.10 8.25
N LEU A 209 -2.47 12.40 8.59
CA LEU A 209 -1.28 13.25 8.52
C LEU A 209 -0.28 12.84 9.59
N PHE A 210 1.02 12.96 9.31
CA PHE A 210 2.07 12.40 10.19
C PHE A 210 2.02 12.93 11.64
N GLY A 211 1.88 14.23 11.83
CA GLY A 211 1.72 14.83 13.15
C GLY A 211 0.50 14.32 13.91
N ASN A 212 -0.69 14.41 13.30
CA ASN A 212 -1.95 13.96 13.91
C ASN A 212 -1.93 12.44 14.21
N TYR A 213 -1.27 11.65 13.36
CA TYR A 213 -1.02 10.23 13.61
C TYR A 213 -0.15 10.01 14.85
N LEU A 214 0.97 10.74 15.01
CA LEU A 214 1.84 10.63 16.19
C LEU A 214 1.10 10.99 17.48
N VAL A 215 0.29 12.06 17.45
CA VAL A 215 -0.60 12.43 18.57
C VAL A 215 -1.63 11.32 18.85
N SER A 216 -2.25 10.72 17.82
CA SER A 216 -3.19 9.59 17.96
C SER A 216 -2.56 8.32 18.57
N LYS A 217 -1.22 8.24 18.62
CA LYS A 217 -0.46 7.13 19.23
C LYS A 217 0.20 7.51 20.57
N GLY A 218 -0.06 8.71 21.09
CA GLY A 218 0.55 9.20 22.34
C GLY A 218 2.07 9.41 22.23
N VAL A 219 2.58 9.63 21.00
CA VAL A 219 4.01 9.82 20.73
C VAL A 219 4.40 11.30 20.80
N LEU A 220 3.43 12.19 20.60
CA LEU A 220 3.52 13.64 20.81
C LEU A 220 2.22 14.09 21.50
N SER A 221 2.28 15.19 22.25
CA SER A 221 1.11 15.99 22.59
C SER A 221 0.74 16.96 21.46
N ASP A 222 -0.49 17.49 21.48
CA ASP A 222 -0.91 18.56 20.57
C ASP A 222 -0.01 19.81 20.68
N GLY A 223 0.53 20.09 21.87
CA GLY A 223 1.46 21.21 22.09
C GLY A 223 2.82 21.00 21.45
N GLU A 224 3.39 19.79 21.55
CA GLU A 224 4.65 19.44 20.87
C GLU A 224 4.48 19.44 19.34
N LEU A 225 3.32 18.98 18.85
CA LEU A 225 2.98 19.09 17.43
C LEU A 225 2.81 20.55 16.99
N ALA A 226 2.11 21.40 17.75
CA ALA A 226 1.93 22.81 17.44
C ALA A 226 3.27 23.58 17.41
N MET A 227 4.17 23.27 18.35
CA MET A 227 5.55 23.75 18.35
C MET A 227 6.31 23.27 17.10
N ALA A 228 6.29 21.97 16.78
CA ALA A 228 6.98 21.46 15.60
C ALA A 228 6.45 22.10 14.29
N LEU A 229 5.13 22.25 14.15
CA LEU A 229 4.49 22.94 13.01
C LEU A 229 4.76 24.47 12.99
N ALA A 230 5.26 25.05 14.07
CA ALA A 230 5.78 26.43 14.09
C ALA A 230 7.26 26.49 13.69
N MET A 231 8.05 25.50 14.10
CA MET A 231 9.50 25.46 13.89
C MET A 231 9.93 24.93 12.51
N MET A 232 9.04 24.27 11.76
CA MET A 232 9.34 23.66 10.44
C MET A 232 10.16 24.51 9.45
N PRO A 233 9.96 25.83 9.30
CA PRO A 233 10.79 26.65 8.40
C PRO A 233 12.29 26.62 8.73
N HIS A 234 12.66 26.40 10.00
CA HIS A 234 14.06 26.32 10.45
C HIS A 234 14.70 24.94 10.23
N TYR A 235 13.89 23.92 9.88
CA TYR A 235 14.32 22.54 9.67
C TYR A 235 13.87 22.02 8.28
N GLY A 236 14.21 22.78 7.24
CA GLY A 236 14.01 22.38 5.84
C GLY A 236 12.55 22.21 5.41
N GLY A 237 11.58 22.77 6.15
CA GLY A 237 10.15 22.65 5.84
C GLY A 237 9.55 21.26 6.10
N LYS A 238 10.25 20.40 6.87
CA LYS A 238 9.88 18.98 7.02
C LYS A 238 9.57 18.63 8.48
N LEU A 239 8.40 18.03 8.70
CA LEU A 239 7.96 17.70 10.06
C LEU A 239 8.88 16.66 10.72
N GLY A 240 9.40 15.69 9.96
CA GLY A 240 10.37 14.72 10.47
C GLY A 240 11.63 15.40 11.00
N ASP A 241 12.24 16.28 10.21
CA ASP A 241 13.49 16.96 10.55
C ASP A 241 13.31 17.88 11.75
N THR A 242 12.13 18.51 11.85
CA THR A 242 11.78 19.33 13.00
C THR A 242 11.65 18.50 14.28
N LEU A 243 11.03 17.32 14.22
CA LEU A 243 10.90 16.43 15.38
C LEU A 243 12.26 15.86 15.83
N VAL A 244 13.18 15.65 14.90
CA VAL A 244 14.58 15.25 15.18
C VAL A 244 15.37 16.42 15.77
N GLY A 245 15.33 17.58 15.11
CA GLY A 245 16.11 18.77 15.47
C GLY A 245 15.66 19.45 16.77
N LEU A 246 14.40 19.31 17.16
CA LEU A 246 13.89 19.67 18.49
C LEU A 246 14.14 18.57 19.55
N GLY A 247 14.70 17.42 19.17
CA GLY A 247 14.98 16.31 20.08
C GLY A 247 13.75 15.54 20.59
N LEU A 248 12.59 15.73 19.95
CA LEU A 248 11.31 15.10 20.32
C LEU A 248 11.27 13.62 19.92
N LEU A 249 11.90 13.26 18.79
CA LEU A 249 12.05 11.87 18.33
C LEU A 249 13.45 11.62 17.77
N LYS A 250 13.95 10.39 17.91
CA LYS A 250 15.13 9.96 17.16
C LYS A 250 14.74 9.67 15.70
N PRO A 251 15.65 9.81 14.72
CA PRO A 251 15.34 9.52 13.32
C PRO A 251 14.80 8.11 13.06
N LEU A 252 15.34 7.10 13.76
CA LEU A 252 14.85 5.72 13.69
C LEU A 252 13.42 5.57 14.25
N GLU A 253 13.01 6.41 15.19
CA GLU A 253 11.64 6.44 15.70
C GLU A 253 10.72 7.10 14.67
N VAL A 254 11.12 8.23 14.05
CA VAL A 254 10.41 8.86 12.92
C VAL A 254 10.18 7.85 11.79
N PHE A 255 11.23 7.17 11.30
CA PHE A 255 11.14 6.15 10.26
C PHE A 255 10.17 5.02 10.65
N ARG A 256 10.32 4.43 11.85
CA ARG A 256 9.43 3.36 12.31
C ARG A 256 7.96 3.81 12.42
N HIS A 257 7.70 5.06 12.77
CA HIS A 257 6.34 5.60 12.79
C HIS A 257 5.79 5.89 11.39
N LEU A 258 6.63 6.33 10.44
CA LEU A 258 6.24 6.52 9.04
C LEU A 258 5.89 5.18 8.37
N THR A 259 6.73 4.16 8.53
CA THR A 259 6.50 2.79 8.05
C THR A 259 5.20 2.20 8.60
N ARG A 260 4.94 2.37 9.91
CA ARG A 260 3.68 1.96 10.55
C ARG A 260 2.48 2.74 10.01
N GLN A 261 2.62 4.04 9.72
CA GLN A 261 1.54 4.85 9.16
C GLN A 261 1.19 4.38 7.75
N VAL A 262 2.17 4.19 6.87
CA VAL A 262 1.95 3.71 5.50
C VAL A 262 1.25 2.35 5.52
N ARG A 263 1.74 1.39 6.33
CA ARG A 263 1.04 0.11 6.57
C ARG A 263 -0.40 0.31 7.04
N THR A 264 -0.66 1.23 7.97
CA THR A 264 -2.02 1.54 8.45
C THR A 264 -2.92 2.06 7.33
N LYS A 265 -2.42 2.98 6.50
CA LYS A 265 -3.17 3.58 5.37
C LYS A 265 -3.58 2.55 4.31
N ILE A 266 -2.73 1.54 4.07
CA ILE A 266 -3.01 0.46 3.10
C ILE A 266 -3.96 -0.58 3.70
N ILE A 267 -3.79 -0.95 4.98
CA ILE A 267 -4.75 -1.82 5.69
C ILE A 267 -6.16 -1.24 5.67
N ASP A 268 -6.31 0.08 5.87
CA ASP A 268 -7.59 0.78 5.73
C ASP A 268 -8.19 0.58 4.32
N VAL A 269 -7.40 0.85 3.26
CA VAL A 269 -7.84 0.67 1.86
C VAL A 269 -8.24 -0.78 1.57
N CYS A 270 -7.58 -1.78 2.17
CA CYS A 270 -7.97 -3.18 2.05
C CYS A 270 -9.39 -3.49 2.59
N THR A 271 -9.95 -2.64 3.47
CA THR A 271 -11.32 -2.81 4.00
C THR A 271 -12.42 -2.20 3.12
N TRP A 272 -12.07 -1.38 2.13
CA TRP A 272 -13.05 -0.64 1.33
C TRP A 272 -13.86 -1.58 0.41
N ASN A 273 -15.19 -1.44 0.44
CA ASN A 273 -16.13 -2.26 -0.34
C ASN A 273 -16.87 -1.49 -1.45
N LYS A 274 -16.55 -0.21 -1.60
CA LYS A 274 -17.16 0.79 -2.49
C LYS A 274 -16.11 1.86 -2.82
N GLY A 275 -16.36 2.66 -3.84
CA GLY A 275 -15.40 3.63 -4.34
C GLY A 275 -14.60 3.06 -5.51
N GLN A 276 -13.66 3.83 -6.05
CA GLN A 276 -12.99 3.53 -7.30
C GLN A 276 -11.47 3.57 -7.17
N PHE A 277 -10.80 2.93 -8.12
CA PHE A 277 -9.36 3.02 -8.31
C PHE A 277 -9.01 3.45 -9.74
N GLY A 278 -7.86 4.11 -9.87
CA GLY A 278 -7.16 4.33 -11.14
C GLY A 278 -5.67 4.06 -10.96
N TRP A 279 -5.12 3.21 -11.81
CA TRP A 279 -3.70 2.88 -11.86
C TRP A 279 -3.00 3.65 -12.98
N TYR A 280 -1.83 4.19 -12.68
CA TYR A 280 -1.00 4.97 -13.61
C TYR A 280 0.40 4.35 -13.65
N ALA A 281 0.67 3.57 -14.70
CA ALA A 281 1.90 2.80 -14.85
C ALA A 281 3.12 3.71 -15.06
N GLY A 282 4.25 3.36 -14.43
CA GLY A 282 5.50 4.11 -14.57
C GLY A 282 5.51 5.50 -13.91
N ARG A 283 4.39 5.97 -13.35
CA ARG A 283 4.31 7.24 -12.62
C ARG A 283 5.06 7.16 -11.29
N GLU A 284 6.28 7.68 -11.28
CA GLU A 284 7.14 7.69 -10.10
C GLU A 284 6.60 8.62 -9.00
N ASN A 285 7.05 8.37 -7.77
CA ASN A 285 6.79 9.25 -6.64
C ASN A 285 7.62 10.54 -6.76
N PRO A 286 7.01 11.74 -6.72
CA PRO A 286 7.74 13.01 -6.74
C PRO A 286 8.48 13.31 -5.42
N ARG A 287 8.34 12.45 -4.40
CA ARG A 287 9.06 12.51 -3.12
C ARG A 287 10.07 11.37 -3.07
N GLU A 288 11.26 11.62 -2.53
CA GLU A 288 12.16 10.54 -2.14
C GLU A 288 11.48 9.67 -1.07
N ALA A 289 11.20 8.42 -1.42
CA ALA A 289 10.62 7.43 -0.52
C ALA A 289 11.65 6.36 -0.18
N PHE A 290 11.77 6.08 1.11
CA PHE A 290 12.69 5.08 1.61
C PHE A 290 12.07 3.69 1.48
N PRO A 291 12.86 2.66 1.11
CA PRO A 291 12.38 1.28 1.09
C PRO A 291 11.74 0.92 2.43
N LEU A 292 10.43 0.71 2.43
CA LEU A 292 9.68 0.37 3.63
C LEU A 292 9.82 -1.12 3.88
N ASP A 293 10.65 -1.46 4.86
CA ASP A 293 10.95 -2.85 5.25
C ASP A 293 9.75 -3.50 5.97
N PHE A 294 8.72 -3.81 5.18
CA PHE A 294 7.57 -4.62 5.57
C PHE A 294 7.23 -5.66 4.50
N ASN A 295 6.62 -6.76 4.92
CA ASN A 295 6.07 -7.76 4.03
C ASN A 295 4.73 -7.25 3.45
N ALA A 296 4.69 -6.87 2.17
CA ALA A 296 3.46 -6.37 1.54
C ALA A 296 2.32 -7.40 1.49
N PHE A 297 2.60 -8.71 1.60
CA PHE A 297 1.56 -9.75 1.70
C PHE A 297 0.96 -9.85 3.12
N GLU A 298 1.72 -9.51 4.17
CA GLU A 298 1.19 -9.34 5.54
C GLU A 298 0.15 -8.22 5.56
N ILE A 299 0.38 -7.13 4.84
CA ILE A 299 -0.57 -6.01 4.71
C ILE A 299 -1.89 -6.45 4.08
N LEU A 300 -1.86 -7.36 3.10
CA LEU A 300 -3.09 -7.97 2.55
C LEU A 300 -3.77 -8.91 3.56
N GLY A 301 -2.98 -9.69 4.31
CA GLY A 301 -3.48 -10.56 5.38
C GLY A 301 -4.20 -9.78 6.48
N ALA A 302 -3.52 -8.80 7.06
CA ALA A 302 -4.07 -7.88 8.06
C ALA A 302 -5.27 -7.09 7.51
N GLY A 303 -5.19 -6.61 6.26
CA GLY A 303 -6.30 -5.96 5.56
C GLY A 303 -7.55 -6.81 5.46
N ALA A 304 -7.43 -8.07 5.03
CA ALA A 304 -8.54 -9.01 4.97
C ALA A 304 -9.09 -9.37 6.36
N MET A 305 -8.23 -9.48 7.37
CA MET A 305 -8.66 -9.68 8.76
C MET A 305 -9.39 -8.45 9.35
N ALA A 306 -9.12 -7.24 8.84
CA ALA A 306 -9.74 -5.99 9.26
C ALA A 306 -11.07 -5.66 8.57
N VAL A 307 -11.48 -6.40 7.52
CA VAL A 307 -12.77 -6.20 6.82
C VAL A 307 -13.92 -6.27 7.82
N ALA A 308 -14.84 -5.30 7.79
CA ALA A 308 -15.95 -5.19 8.74
C ALA A 308 -16.93 -6.39 8.67
N ASP A 309 -17.60 -6.65 9.80
CA ASP A 309 -18.49 -7.80 10.00
C ASP A 309 -19.65 -7.85 8.98
N ASP A 310 -20.33 -6.73 8.74
CA ASP A 310 -21.44 -6.60 7.80
C ASP A 310 -21.01 -6.84 6.35
N VAL A 311 -19.78 -6.43 6.01
CA VAL A 311 -19.18 -6.59 4.68
C VAL A 311 -18.85 -8.05 4.42
N ILE A 312 -18.25 -8.75 5.39
CA ILE A 312 -17.97 -10.18 5.23
C ILE A 312 -19.24 -11.04 5.33
N GLU A 313 -20.23 -10.69 6.18
CA GLU A 313 -21.56 -11.33 6.19
C GLU A 313 -22.26 -11.18 4.82
N SER A 314 -22.20 -9.99 4.21
CA SER A 314 -22.69 -9.75 2.84
C SER A 314 -21.94 -10.56 1.79
N TRP A 315 -20.61 -10.74 1.95
CA TRP A 315 -19.81 -11.59 1.06
C TRP A 315 -20.15 -13.08 1.22
N ILE A 316 -20.41 -13.57 2.43
CA ILE A 316 -20.90 -14.94 2.67
C ILE A 316 -22.26 -15.12 1.99
N ALA A 317 -23.20 -14.19 2.19
CA ALA A 317 -24.54 -14.28 1.59
C ALA A 317 -24.52 -14.32 0.05
N LYS A 318 -23.58 -13.59 -0.58
CA LYS A 318 -23.39 -13.60 -2.04
C LYS A 318 -22.68 -14.85 -2.56
N ASN A 319 -21.72 -15.39 -1.83
CA ASN A 319 -20.77 -16.40 -2.33
C ASN A 319 -20.88 -17.78 -1.66
N GLY A 320 -21.74 -17.95 -0.65
CA GLY A 320 -21.80 -19.14 0.20
C GLY A 320 -21.93 -20.47 -0.54
N SER A 321 -22.61 -20.49 -1.69
CA SER A 321 -22.78 -21.68 -2.53
C SER A 321 -21.55 -22.05 -3.37
N LEU A 322 -20.57 -21.15 -3.53
CA LEU A 322 -19.34 -21.43 -4.27
C LEU A 322 -18.51 -22.46 -3.50
N ARG A 323 -17.94 -23.43 -4.22
CA ARG A 323 -16.94 -24.38 -3.71
C ARG A 323 -15.57 -23.90 -4.16
N LEU A 324 -14.62 -23.78 -3.25
CA LEU A 324 -13.27 -23.30 -3.54
C LEU A 324 -12.26 -24.45 -3.54
N ARG A 325 -11.31 -24.42 -4.49
CA ARG A 325 -10.19 -25.35 -4.59
C ARG A 325 -8.87 -24.58 -4.69
N VAL A 326 -7.80 -25.09 -4.08
CA VAL A 326 -6.44 -24.50 -4.17
C VAL A 326 -5.99 -24.31 -5.62
N ALA A 327 -5.46 -23.14 -5.94
CA ALA A 327 -4.88 -22.84 -7.24
C ALA A 327 -3.55 -23.60 -7.44
N ARG A 328 -3.47 -24.42 -8.50
CA ARG A 328 -2.28 -25.22 -8.82
C ARG A 328 -1.04 -24.40 -9.19
N ALA A 329 -1.22 -23.18 -9.68
CA ALA A 329 -0.16 -22.28 -10.14
C ALA A 329 -0.08 -21.00 -9.30
N ARG A 330 -0.10 -21.14 -7.97
CA ARG A 330 0.03 -20.00 -7.05
C ARG A 330 1.42 -19.37 -7.16
N ARG A 331 1.49 -18.04 -7.36
CA ARG A 331 2.74 -17.25 -7.40
C ARG A 331 3.33 -16.98 -6.01
N VAL A 332 2.50 -17.10 -4.99
CA VAL A 332 2.77 -16.76 -3.58
C VAL A 332 2.18 -17.88 -2.74
N GLY A 333 2.80 -18.23 -1.61
CA GLY A 333 2.23 -19.17 -0.65
C GLY A 333 1.43 -18.46 0.46
N PRO A 334 0.46 -19.14 1.09
CA PRO A 334 -0.37 -18.56 2.14
C PRO A 334 0.42 -18.12 3.38
N GLU A 335 1.58 -18.74 3.64
CA GLU A 335 2.46 -18.40 4.76
C GLU A 335 2.92 -16.94 4.75
N ARG A 336 3.09 -16.35 3.56
CA ARG A 336 3.50 -14.94 3.39
C ARG A 336 2.45 -13.92 3.81
N PHE A 337 1.21 -14.33 4.06
CA PHE A 337 0.16 -13.41 4.52
C PHE A 337 0.11 -13.30 6.06
N GLU A 338 0.88 -14.12 6.78
CA GLU A 338 1.04 -14.11 8.24
C GLU A 338 -0.27 -14.29 9.06
N VAL A 339 -1.38 -14.62 8.39
CA VAL A 339 -2.67 -14.94 9.03
C VAL A 339 -2.62 -16.35 9.62
N LYS A 340 -2.62 -16.44 10.95
CA LYS A 340 -2.72 -17.71 11.69
C LYS A 340 -3.94 -18.54 11.23
N GLY A 341 -3.70 -19.77 10.79
CA GLY A 341 -4.73 -20.70 10.31
C GLY A 341 -4.93 -20.70 8.78
N LEU A 342 -4.28 -19.80 8.04
CA LEU A 342 -4.50 -19.64 6.59
C LEU A 342 -3.88 -20.78 5.77
N VAL A 343 -2.79 -21.38 6.23
CA VAL A 343 -2.12 -22.51 5.55
C VAL A 343 -3.01 -23.74 5.64
N GLU A 344 -3.47 -24.04 6.85
CA GLU A 344 -4.40 -25.13 7.17
C GLU A 344 -5.75 -24.92 6.46
N MET A 345 -6.23 -23.68 6.38
CA MET A 345 -7.41 -23.31 5.58
C MET A 345 -7.20 -23.57 4.08
N CYS A 346 -5.99 -23.38 3.53
CA CYS A 346 -5.73 -23.75 2.13
C CYS A 346 -5.80 -25.26 1.92
N GLU A 347 -5.14 -26.05 2.78
CA GLU A 347 -4.99 -27.50 2.60
C GLU A 347 -6.33 -28.24 2.56
N VAL A 348 -7.37 -27.71 3.23
CA VAL A 348 -8.72 -28.30 3.25
C VAL A 348 -9.63 -27.90 2.07
N LEU A 349 -9.15 -27.08 1.13
CA LEU A 349 -9.88 -26.64 -0.09
C LEU A 349 -9.72 -27.63 -1.25
N ASP A 350 -10.47 -28.74 -1.18
CA ASP A 350 -10.57 -29.76 -2.24
C ASP A 350 -11.59 -29.40 -3.35
N GLY A 351 -12.42 -28.38 -3.13
CA GLY A 351 -13.54 -28.03 -4.00
C GLY A 351 -14.80 -28.87 -3.80
N ARG A 352 -14.88 -29.70 -2.74
CA ARG A 352 -16.09 -30.47 -2.40
C ARG A 352 -17.01 -29.74 -1.43
N ARG A 353 -16.47 -28.91 -0.53
CA ARG A 353 -17.26 -28.09 0.40
C ARG A 353 -17.46 -26.66 -0.13
N SER A 354 -18.63 -26.09 0.17
CA SER A 354 -18.97 -24.70 -0.14
C SER A 354 -18.39 -23.74 0.89
N ILE A 355 -18.36 -22.44 0.58
CA ILE A 355 -17.98 -21.39 1.53
C ILE A 355 -18.92 -21.40 2.74
N GLY A 356 -20.22 -21.65 2.54
CA GLY A 356 -21.19 -21.87 3.62
C GLY A 356 -20.85 -23.10 4.45
N ASP A 357 -20.66 -24.26 3.81
CA ASP A 357 -20.34 -25.54 4.45
C ASP A 357 -19.08 -25.43 5.35
N LEU A 358 -18.09 -24.61 4.95
CA LEU A 358 -16.83 -24.39 5.68
C LEU A 358 -16.98 -23.39 6.83
N VAL A 359 -17.77 -22.33 6.65
CA VAL A 359 -18.05 -21.33 7.69
C VAL A 359 -18.92 -21.95 8.80
N GLU A 360 -19.91 -22.77 8.45
CA GLU A 360 -20.83 -23.40 9.41
C GLU A 360 -20.18 -24.52 10.28
N LEU A 361 -18.94 -24.90 10.00
CA LEU A 361 -18.15 -25.77 10.90
C LEU A 361 -17.91 -25.13 12.28
N HIS A 362 -17.98 -23.79 12.39
CA HIS A 362 -17.72 -23.07 13.63
C HIS A 362 -19.02 -22.62 14.31
N GLN A 363 -19.15 -22.96 15.60
CA GLN A 363 -20.32 -22.57 16.41
C GLN A 363 -20.30 -21.08 16.77
N GLU A 364 -19.12 -20.54 17.10
CA GLU A 364 -18.95 -19.14 17.49
C GLU A 364 -18.96 -18.18 16.30
N ARG A 365 -19.68 -17.05 16.43
CA ARG A 365 -19.76 -16.01 15.38
C ARG A 365 -18.38 -15.46 14.99
N LEU A 366 -17.48 -15.26 15.96
CA LEU A 366 -16.15 -14.70 15.70
C LEU A 366 -15.31 -15.60 14.79
N ASP A 367 -15.30 -16.90 15.07
CA ASP A 367 -14.60 -17.89 14.23
C ASP A 367 -15.26 -18.03 12.85
N ARG A 368 -16.60 -18.03 12.75
CA ARG A 368 -17.30 -18.03 11.45
C ARG A 368 -16.84 -16.87 10.55
N LEU A 369 -16.79 -15.66 11.12
CA LEU A 369 -16.38 -14.47 10.39
C LEU A 369 -14.89 -14.48 10.05
N ARG A 370 -14.03 -14.99 10.94
CA ARG A 370 -12.60 -15.15 10.68
C ARG A 370 -12.33 -16.17 9.57
N THR A 371 -13.00 -17.31 9.57
CA THR A 371 -12.95 -18.31 8.49
C THR A 371 -13.45 -17.74 7.16
N ALA A 372 -14.53 -16.94 7.17
CA ALA A 372 -14.98 -16.24 5.99
C ALA A 372 -13.97 -15.20 5.46
N ARG A 373 -13.34 -14.39 6.34
CA ARG A 373 -12.27 -13.46 5.97
C ARG A 373 -11.05 -14.17 5.37
N MET A 374 -10.68 -15.35 5.89
CA MET A 374 -9.64 -16.19 5.29
C MET A 374 -10.05 -16.66 3.89
N LEU A 375 -11.27 -17.18 3.71
CA LEU A 375 -11.76 -17.62 2.39
C LEU A 375 -11.84 -16.47 1.37
N ASN A 376 -12.22 -15.27 1.82
CA ASN A 376 -12.21 -14.05 1.01
C ASN A 376 -10.78 -13.66 0.57
N LEU A 377 -9.80 -13.70 1.47
CA LEU A 377 -8.39 -13.45 1.16
C LEU A 377 -7.86 -14.44 0.11
N LEU A 378 -8.16 -15.74 0.28
CA LEU A 378 -7.69 -16.79 -0.63
C LEU A 378 -8.29 -16.66 -2.04
N GLU A 379 -9.55 -16.26 -2.16
CA GLU A 379 -10.20 -15.99 -3.45
C GLU A 379 -9.67 -14.69 -4.08
N ALA A 380 -9.62 -13.59 -3.32
CA ALA A 380 -9.15 -12.30 -3.80
C ALA A 380 -7.70 -12.35 -4.34
N CYS A 381 -6.83 -13.09 -3.65
CA CYS A 381 -5.40 -13.23 -3.95
C CYS A 381 -5.05 -14.48 -4.78
N ASP A 382 -5.99 -15.06 -5.52
CA ASP A 382 -5.75 -16.14 -6.49
C ASP A 382 -5.12 -17.44 -5.90
N LEU A 383 -5.12 -17.59 -4.57
CA LEU A 383 -4.64 -18.77 -3.85
C LEU A 383 -5.64 -19.93 -3.92
N ALA A 384 -6.93 -19.60 -3.99
CA ALA A 384 -8.04 -20.51 -4.25
C ALA A 384 -8.95 -19.95 -5.35
N ARG A 385 -9.63 -20.84 -6.07
CA ARG A 385 -10.55 -20.49 -7.16
C ARG A 385 -11.83 -21.33 -7.08
N PRO A 386 -12.95 -20.88 -7.69
CA PRO A 386 -14.13 -21.73 -7.90
C PRO A 386 -13.77 -23.07 -8.55
N ALA A 387 -14.42 -24.14 -8.06
CA ALA A 387 -14.01 -25.54 -8.22
C ALA A 387 -14.64 -26.29 -9.42
#